data_AF-A0A022QPL6-F1
#
_entry.id   AF-A0A022QPL6-F1
#
_cell.length_a   1.000
_cell.length_b   1.000
_cell.length_c   1.000
_cell.angle_alpha   90.00
_cell.angle_beta   90.00
_cell.angle_gamma   90.00
#
_symmetry.space_group_name_H-M   'P 1'
#
loop_
_entity.id
_entity.type
_entity.pdbx_description
1 polymer ?
#
loop_
_entity_poly.entity_id
_entity_poly.type
_entity_poly.pdbx_seq_one_letter_code
_entity_poly.pdbx_strand_id
1 'polypeptide(L)'
;GGATSPRSDHAAAVHAGRYLLIFGGGSHATCFNDLHVLDLQTMEWSRPTQQGEIPSPRAGHAGVTVGENWFIVGGGDNKSGVSETVVLNMSTLAWSVVTTVQGRIPLASEGSSLVLSSYSGEDILVSFGGYNGRYNNEVNVLKPSHKSTLQPKMTETLVPDSVSAVQNVTNATRDGDSELEMGQEGKTRKIVTDVIVAEPQIIKAEETKERLLAALKAEKEELELSLTKEKTQTLKLKQELTEAETRHTDMYKELQSVRGQLAAEQSRCFKLEVDVAELRQKLQNMETLQKELEILQRQKAASEQAAQNAKEKQSSGGVWGWLAGTPTEKSDDE
;
A
#
# COMPACT_ATOMS: atom_id res chain seq x y z
N GLY A 1 7.25 0.13 21.31
CA GLY A 1 6.28 -0.28 20.28
C GLY A 1 7.00 -0.97 19.14
N GLY A 2 6.32 -1.85 18.40
CA GLY A 2 6.92 -2.53 17.25
C GLY A 2 7.14 -1.55 16.11
N ALA A 3 8.33 -1.56 15.51
CA ALA A 3 8.65 -0.79 14.32
C ALA A 3 7.70 -1.15 13.15
N THR A 4 7.47 -0.20 12.24
CA THR A 4 6.62 -0.40 11.07
C THR A 4 7.14 -1.55 10.21
N SER A 5 6.24 -2.41 9.72
CA SER A 5 6.61 -3.40 8.70
C SER A 5 7.06 -2.71 7.40
N PRO A 6 8.00 -3.31 6.64
CA PRO A 6 8.34 -2.82 5.30
C PRO A 6 7.09 -2.68 4.44
N ARG A 7 6.96 -1.55 3.74
CA ARG A 7 5.79 -1.18 2.93
C ARG A 7 6.14 -0.14 1.86
N SER A 8 5.43 -0.17 0.72
CA SER A 8 5.44 0.88 -0.31
C SER A 8 4.08 1.57 -0.37
N ASP A 9 4.02 2.69 -1.11
CA ASP A 9 2.76 3.35 -1.50
C ASP A 9 1.84 3.70 -0.32
N HIS A 10 2.46 4.02 0.81
CA HIS A 10 1.79 4.52 2.01
C HIS A 10 1.67 6.05 1.94
N ALA A 11 0.75 6.61 2.73
CA ALA A 11 0.71 8.05 2.95
C ALA A 11 1.41 8.38 4.27
N ALA A 12 2.07 9.54 4.29
CA ALA A 12 2.71 10.10 5.47
C ALA A 12 2.25 11.54 5.70
N ALA A 13 2.12 11.94 6.97
CA ALA A 13 1.87 13.32 7.35
C ALA A 13 2.57 13.65 8.67
N VAL A 14 2.91 14.92 8.85
CA VAL A 14 3.44 15.43 10.12
C VAL A 14 2.37 16.25 10.81
N HIS A 15 2.08 15.91 12.07
CA HIS A 15 1.14 16.63 12.92
C HIS A 15 1.85 17.33 14.08
N ALA A 16 1.41 18.56 14.38
CA ALA A 16 1.93 19.41 15.46
C ALA A 16 3.47 19.57 15.48
N GLY A 17 4.13 19.39 14.33
CA GLY A 17 5.60 19.43 14.22
C GLY A 17 6.35 18.34 14.99
N ARG A 18 5.65 17.34 15.54
CA ARG A 18 6.24 16.31 16.41
C ARG A 18 5.89 14.89 16.00
N TYR A 19 4.69 14.65 15.49
CA TYR A 19 4.21 13.30 15.24
C TYR A 19 4.22 13.02 13.75
N LEU A 20 5.04 12.05 13.32
CA LEU A 20 4.99 11.51 11.96
C LEU A 20 3.98 10.36 11.94
N LEU A 21 2.89 10.54 11.19
CA LEU A 21 1.85 9.55 10.98
C LEU A 21 2.11 8.82 9.66
N ILE A 22 2.00 7.49 9.68
CA ILE A 22 2.09 6.61 8.51
C ILE A 22 0.81 5.80 8.43
N PHE A 23 0.10 5.88 7.30
CA PHE A 23 -1.14 5.15 7.09
C PHE A 23 -1.12 4.29 5.83
N GLY A 24 -1.53 3.04 6.00
CA GLY A 24 -1.72 2.08 4.92
C GLY A 24 -0.43 1.69 4.22
N GLY A 25 -0.51 1.57 2.89
CA GLY A 25 0.56 1.04 2.04
C GLY A 25 0.44 -0.47 1.86
N GLY A 26 1.37 -1.02 1.08
CA GLY A 26 1.32 -2.43 0.70
C GLY A 26 2.67 -3.14 0.80
N SER A 27 2.57 -4.47 0.97
CA SER A 27 3.63 -5.41 0.58
C SER A 27 3.23 -6.07 -0.74
N HIS A 28 4.07 -6.98 -1.26
CA HIS A 28 3.72 -7.77 -2.45
C HIS A 28 2.43 -8.60 -2.32
N ALA A 29 1.98 -8.90 -1.10
CA ALA A 29 0.84 -9.77 -0.85
C ALA A 29 -0.37 -9.07 -0.21
N THR A 30 -0.15 -7.97 0.50
CA THR A 30 -1.17 -7.40 1.39
C THR A 30 -1.11 -5.88 1.41
N CYS A 31 -2.28 -5.24 1.28
CA CYS A 31 -2.47 -3.85 1.66
C CYS A 31 -2.77 -3.75 3.16
N PHE A 32 -2.42 -2.62 3.77
CA PHE A 32 -2.62 -2.36 5.19
C PHE A 32 -3.62 -1.21 5.40
N ASN A 33 -4.29 -1.19 6.56
CA ASN A 33 -5.08 -0.06 7.06
C ASN A 33 -4.65 0.33 8.48
N ASP A 34 -3.40 0.02 8.85
CA ASP A 34 -2.86 0.39 10.14
C ASP A 34 -2.32 1.82 10.12
N LEU A 35 -2.46 2.49 11.27
CA LEU A 35 -1.86 3.79 11.55
C LEU A 35 -0.68 3.60 12.49
N HIS A 36 0.48 4.06 12.06
CA HIS A 36 1.68 4.13 12.90
C HIS A 36 2.03 5.58 13.18
N VAL A 37 2.53 5.84 14.38
CA VAL A 37 2.96 7.18 14.80
C VAL A 37 4.37 7.09 15.37
N LEU A 38 5.28 7.84 14.75
CA LEU A 38 6.61 8.09 15.28
C LEU A 38 6.59 9.44 16.00
N ASP A 39 6.91 9.43 17.29
CA ASP A 39 7.21 10.65 18.02
C ASP A 39 8.63 11.10 17.65
N LEU A 40 8.75 12.20 16.91
CA LEU A 40 10.03 12.73 16.43
C LEU A 40 10.91 13.28 17.56
N GLN A 41 10.36 13.49 18.75
CA GLN A 41 11.12 13.93 19.92
C GLN A 41 11.80 12.76 20.63
N THR A 42 11.07 11.66 20.83
CA THR A 42 11.59 10.46 21.53
C THR A 42 12.17 9.43 20.56
N MET A 43 11.89 9.57 19.25
CA MET A 43 12.19 8.61 18.20
C MET A 43 11.56 7.23 18.43
N GLU A 44 10.40 7.19 19.11
CA GLU A 44 9.70 5.95 19.43
C GLU A 44 8.46 5.73 18.56
N TRP A 45 8.32 4.50 18.08
CA TRP A 45 7.14 4.06 17.33
C TRP A 45 6.01 3.59 18.25
N SER A 46 4.80 4.00 17.90
CA SER A 46 3.55 3.55 18.50
C SER A 46 2.53 3.21 17.41
N ARG A 47 1.57 2.35 17.78
CA ARG A 47 0.44 1.98 16.92
C ARG A 47 -0.85 2.30 17.68
N PRO A 48 -1.36 3.53 17.57
CA PRO A 48 -2.53 3.95 18.34
C PRO A 48 -3.80 3.24 17.86
N THR A 49 -4.77 3.15 18.76
CA THR A 49 -6.12 2.69 18.42
C THR A 49 -6.81 3.72 17.55
N GLN A 50 -7.23 3.30 16.36
CA GLN A 50 -8.00 4.12 15.43
C GLN A 50 -9.48 4.13 15.84
N GLN A 51 -10.14 5.26 15.66
CA GLN A 51 -11.56 5.44 15.99
C GLN A 51 -12.37 5.82 14.74
N GLY A 52 -13.69 5.72 14.80
CA GLY A 52 -14.60 6.11 13.72
C GLY A 52 -14.67 5.11 12.57
N GLU A 53 -14.91 5.62 11.36
CA GLU A 53 -15.06 4.81 10.14
C GLU A 53 -13.68 4.45 9.57
N ILE A 54 -13.04 3.44 10.16
CA ILE A 54 -11.70 3.02 9.78
C ILE A 54 -11.68 2.58 8.31
N PRO A 55 -10.83 3.17 7.45
CA PRO A 55 -10.80 2.85 6.02
C PRO A 55 -10.37 1.39 5.78
N SER A 56 -10.82 0.85 4.65
CA SER A 56 -10.34 -0.45 4.17
C SER A 56 -8.83 -0.44 3.88
N PRO A 57 -8.15 -1.60 3.94
CA PRO A 57 -6.75 -1.72 3.57
C PRO A 57 -6.48 -1.16 2.17
N ARG A 58 -5.47 -0.28 2.06
CA ARG A 58 -5.18 0.41 0.81
C ARG A 58 -3.71 0.78 0.66
N ALA A 59 -3.26 0.77 -0.59
CA ALA A 59 -1.99 1.29 -1.06
C ALA A 59 -2.22 2.24 -2.24
N GLY A 60 -1.24 3.10 -2.54
CA GLY A 60 -1.26 4.01 -3.70
C GLY A 60 -2.15 5.24 -3.54
N HIS A 61 -2.71 5.46 -2.34
CA HIS A 61 -3.50 6.63 -1.99
C HIS A 61 -2.62 7.87 -1.83
N ALA A 62 -3.21 9.03 -2.08
CA ALA A 62 -2.58 10.33 -1.87
C ALA A 62 -3.14 11.00 -0.62
N GLY A 63 -2.29 11.72 0.13
CA GLY A 63 -2.67 12.37 1.37
C GLY A 63 -2.31 13.85 1.41
N VAL A 64 -3.20 14.69 1.96
CA VAL A 64 -2.93 16.12 2.18
C VAL A 64 -3.51 16.60 3.51
N THR A 65 -2.74 17.42 4.23
CA THR A 65 -3.14 17.95 5.53
C THR A 65 -3.80 19.33 5.39
N VAL A 66 -4.95 19.51 6.03
CA VAL A 66 -5.67 20.79 6.15
C VAL A 66 -6.02 21.01 7.61
N GLY A 67 -5.27 21.88 8.29
CA GLY A 67 -5.38 22.07 9.74
C GLY A 67 -5.11 20.77 10.50
N GLU A 68 -6.07 20.37 11.34
CA GLU A 68 -6.02 19.13 12.15
C GLU A 68 -6.41 17.87 11.38
N ASN A 69 -6.85 18.02 10.14
CA ASN A 69 -7.45 16.97 9.35
C ASN A 69 -6.49 16.51 8.25
N TRP A 70 -6.31 15.20 8.14
CA TRP A 70 -5.52 14.57 7.09
C TRP A 70 -6.44 13.86 6.11
N PHE A 71 -6.58 14.42 4.91
CA PHE A 71 -7.41 13.90 3.85
C PHE A 71 -6.64 12.86 3.05
N ILE A 72 -7.26 11.72 2.83
CA ILE A 72 -6.73 10.61 2.03
C ILE A 72 -7.70 10.33 0.88
N VAL A 73 -7.15 10.30 -0.33
CA VAL A 73 -7.91 10.16 -1.58
C VAL A 73 -7.37 8.99 -2.40
N GLY A 74 -8.28 8.18 -2.92
CA GLY A 74 -7.98 7.07 -3.82
C GLY A 74 -7.26 5.91 -3.11
N GLY A 75 -6.42 5.22 -3.87
CA GLY A 75 -5.79 3.98 -3.46
C GLY A 75 -6.67 2.75 -3.71
N GLY A 76 -6.22 1.61 -3.24
CA GLY A 76 -6.99 0.37 -3.36
C GLY A 76 -6.27 -0.82 -2.77
N ASP A 77 -6.93 -1.97 -2.85
CA ASP A 77 -6.28 -3.26 -2.63
C ASP A 77 -5.97 -3.95 -3.98
N ASN A 78 -5.42 -5.16 -3.91
CA ASN A 78 -5.07 -5.94 -5.10
C ASN A 78 -6.30 -6.37 -5.94
N LYS A 79 -7.53 -6.08 -5.50
CA LYS A 79 -8.78 -6.48 -6.16
C LYS A 79 -9.55 -5.29 -6.72
N SER A 80 -9.55 -4.16 -6.01
CA SER A 80 -10.37 -2.99 -6.34
C SER A 80 -9.78 -1.68 -5.82
N GLY A 81 -9.84 -0.64 -6.65
CA GLY A 81 -9.66 0.74 -6.22
C GLY A 81 -10.83 1.24 -5.37
N VAL A 82 -10.57 2.22 -4.51
CA VAL A 82 -11.58 2.84 -3.63
C VAL A 82 -12.02 4.21 -4.15
N SER A 83 -13.32 4.49 -4.07
CA SER A 83 -13.92 5.77 -4.53
C SER A 83 -14.19 6.75 -3.39
N GLU A 84 -13.93 6.35 -2.15
CA GLU A 84 -14.14 7.18 -0.98
C GLU A 84 -12.94 8.11 -0.73
N THR A 85 -13.24 9.35 -0.37
CA THR A 85 -12.29 10.26 0.26
C THR A 85 -12.55 10.25 1.75
N VAL A 86 -11.53 9.87 2.52
CA VAL A 86 -11.60 9.75 3.97
C VAL A 86 -10.75 10.82 4.62
N VAL A 87 -11.07 11.17 5.86
CA VAL A 87 -10.32 12.14 6.63
C VAL A 87 -10.02 11.59 8.01
N LEU A 88 -8.78 11.74 8.47
CA LEU A 88 -8.35 11.48 9.83
C LEU A 88 -8.23 12.80 10.56
N ASN A 89 -8.96 12.99 11.66
CA ASN A 89 -8.61 14.02 12.62
C ASN A 89 -7.37 13.55 13.40
N MET A 90 -6.23 14.21 13.20
CA MET A 90 -4.95 13.75 13.75
C MET A 90 -4.84 13.98 15.27
N SER A 91 -5.63 14.89 15.83
CA SER A 91 -5.71 15.12 17.28
C SER A 91 -6.52 14.03 18.00
N THR A 92 -7.62 13.55 17.42
CA THR A 92 -8.49 12.53 18.05
C THR A 92 -8.26 11.12 17.54
N LEU A 93 -7.53 10.98 16.43
CA LEU A 93 -7.31 9.72 15.70
C LEU A 93 -8.62 9.05 15.25
N ALA A 94 -9.63 9.88 14.95
CA ALA A 94 -10.92 9.45 14.45
C ALA A 94 -11.04 9.66 12.93
N TRP A 95 -11.44 8.60 12.23
CA TRP A 95 -11.72 8.60 10.81
C TRP A 95 -13.18 8.94 10.52
N SER A 96 -13.41 9.68 9.43
CA SER A 96 -14.72 9.89 8.84
C SER A 96 -14.66 9.88 7.31
N VAL A 97 -15.77 9.54 6.66
CA VAL A 97 -15.92 9.59 5.21
C VAL A 97 -16.43 10.98 4.82
N VAL A 98 -15.66 11.68 3.99
CA VAL A 98 -16.01 13.05 3.53
C VAL A 98 -16.96 12.98 2.35
N THR A 99 -16.64 12.13 1.39
CA THR A 99 -17.45 11.95 0.19
C THR A 99 -17.13 10.62 -0.48
N THR A 100 -18.11 10.09 -1.20
CA THR A 100 -17.96 8.95 -2.08
C THR A 100 -18.26 9.43 -3.48
N VAL A 101 -17.26 9.39 -4.36
CA VAL A 101 -17.45 9.79 -5.76
C VAL A 101 -18.30 8.73 -6.44
N GLN A 102 -19.61 8.97 -6.55
CA GLN A 102 -20.52 8.12 -7.33
C GLN A 102 -20.47 8.54 -8.80
N GLY A 103 -20.11 7.60 -9.68
CA GLY A 103 -20.52 7.66 -11.09
C GLY A 103 -19.46 7.97 -12.15
N ARG A 104 -18.18 8.15 -11.83
CA ARG A 104 -17.08 8.11 -12.82
C ARG A 104 -15.89 7.36 -12.21
N ILE A 105 -15.08 6.73 -13.07
CA ILE A 105 -13.94 5.83 -12.79
C ILE A 105 -13.36 6.04 -11.39
N PRO A 106 -13.19 4.98 -10.57
CA PRO A 106 -12.71 5.15 -9.21
C PRO A 106 -11.41 5.97 -9.21
N LEU A 107 -11.32 6.91 -8.25
CA LEU A 107 -10.12 7.70 -8.01
C LEU A 107 -8.91 6.77 -8.05
N ALA A 108 -7.84 7.23 -8.70
CA ALA A 108 -6.73 6.36 -9.07
C ALA A 108 -6.23 5.49 -7.91
N SER A 109 -5.98 4.22 -8.22
CA SER A 109 -5.51 3.22 -7.25
C SER A 109 -4.05 3.42 -6.88
N GLU A 110 -3.28 4.08 -7.73
CA GLU A 110 -1.87 4.39 -7.49
C GLU A 110 -1.41 5.62 -8.29
N GLY A 111 -0.33 6.25 -7.84
CA GLY A 111 0.34 7.34 -8.58
C GLY A 111 -0.47 8.62 -8.72
N SER A 112 -1.52 8.81 -7.93
CA SER A 112 -2.26 10.08 -7.91
C SER A 112 -1.48 11.14 -7.13
N SER A 113 -1.52 12.37 -7.61
CA SER A 113 -1.01 13.54 -6.87
C SER A 113 -2.17 14.30 -6.26
N LEU A 114 -2.04 14.70 -4.99
CA LEU A 114 -3.04 15.49 -4.27
C LEU A 114 -2.36 16.71 -3.65
N VAL A 115 -2.91 17.89 -3.92
CA VAL A 115 -2.39 19.16 -3.40
C VAL A 115 -3.50 20.00 -2.79
N LEU A 116 -3.14 20.79 -1.78
CA LEU A 116 -3.98 21.84 -1.22
C LEU A 116 -3.72 23.13 -1.98
N SER A 117 -4.78 23.81 -2.39
CA SER A 117 -4.73 25.14 -2.99
C SER A 117 -5.80 26.02 -2.36
N SER A 118 -5.61 27.33 -2.40
CA SER A 118 -6.61 28.31 -1.97
C SER A 118 -7.14 29.03 -3.20
N TYR A 119 -8.45 29.00 -3.43
CA TYR A 119 -9.11 29.73 -4.51
C TYR A 119 -10.26 30.56 -3.97
N SER A 120 -10.26 31.87 -4.24
CA SER A 120 -11.28 32.80 -3.75
C SER A 120 -11.46 32.80 -2.22
N GLY A 121 -10.37 32.56 -1.47
CA GLY A 121 -10.40 32.52 0.00
C GLY A 121 -10.95 31.21 0.59
N GLU A 122 -11.23 30.20 -0.25
CA GLU A 122 -11.60 28.86 0.18
C GLU A 122 -10.47 27.87 -0.12
N ASP A 123 -10.22 26.97 0.82
CA ASP A 123 -9.33 25.84 0.60
C ASP A 123 -10.00 24.85 -0.36
N ILE A 124 -9.23 24.35 -1.32
CA ILE A 124 -9.64 23.35 -2.29
C ILE A 124 -8.57 22.28 -2.39
N LEU A 125 -8.98 21.02 -2.46
CA LEU A 125 -8.12 19.90 -2.74
C LEU A 125 -8.16 19.64 -4.24
N VAL A 126 -7.00 19.63 -4.87
CA VAL A 126 -6.86 19.35 -6.31
C VAL A 126 -6.09 18.04 -6.45
N SER A 127 -6.67 17.09 -7.17
CA SER A 127 -5.99 15.85 -7.55
C SER A 127 -5.83 15.73 -9.05
N PHE A 128 -4.72 15.14 -9.46
CA PHE A 128 -4.38 14.90 -10.85
C PHE A 128 -3.63 13.58 -11.00
N GLY A 129 -3.84 12.92 -12.13
CA GLY A 129 -3.05 11.76 -12.50
C GLY A 129 -3.55 10.44 -11.90
N GLY A 130 -2.63 9.48 -11.92
CA GLY A 130 -2.78 8.15 -11.35
C GLY A 130 -3.31 7.08 -12.30
N TYR A 131 -3.30 5.85 -11.82
CA TYR A 131 -3.64 4.64 -12.58
C TYR A 131 -4.67 3.79 -11.84
N ASN A 132 -5.68 3.33 -12.56
CA ASN A 132 -6.65 2.34 -12.08
C ASN A 132 -7.14 1.49 -13.26
N GLY A 133 -6.22 0.72 -13.85
CA GLY A 133 -6.43 -0.01 -15.11
C GLY A 133 -6.30 0.87 -16.37
N ARG A 134 -6.44 2.19 -16.23
CA ARG A 134 -6.11 3.20 -17.24
C ARG A 134 -5.43 4.39 -16.58
N TYR A 135 -4.48 5.01 -17.28
CA TYR A 135 -3.91 6.29 -16.84
C TYR A 135 -4.98 7.37 -16.89
N ASN A 136 -5.05 8.18 -15.84
CA ASN A 136 -5.99 9.28 -15.72
C ASN A 136 -5.27 10.62 -15.91
N ASN A 137 -5.85 11.52 -16.69
CA ASN A 137 -5.40 12.89 -16.90
C ASN A 137 -6.47 13.93 -16.53
N GLU A 138 -7.55 13.49 -15.89
CA GLU A 138 -8.60 14.38 -15.36
C GLU A 138 -8.13 15.08 -14.10
N VAL A 139 -8.56 16.33 -13.93
CA VAL A 139 -8.33 17.13 -12.72
C VAL A 139 -9.60 17.07 -11.87
N ASN A 140 -9.50 16.55 -10.65
CA ASN A 140 -10.62 16.53 -9.71
C ASN A 140 -10.40 17.58 -8.62
N VAL A 141 -11.43 18.36 -8.31
CA VAL A 141 -11.40 19.40 -7.29
C VAL A 141 -12.45 19.08 -6.24
N LEU A 142 -12.02 19.01 -4.97
CA LEU A 142 -12.89 18.82 -3.82
C LEU A 142 -12.80 20.06 -2.92
N LYS A 143 -13.94 20.65 -2.60
CA LYS A 143 -14.03 21.68 -1.57
C LYS A 143 -14.30 21.00 -0.22
N PRO A 144 -13.34 20.94 0.72
CA PRO A 144 -13.59 20.42 2.04
C PRO A 144 -14.55 21.36 2.77
N SER A 145 -15.58 20.79 3.40
CA SER A 145 -16.54 21.53 4.24
C SER A 145 -15.90 22.08 5.53
N HIS A 146 -14.67 21.66 5.86
CA HIS A 146 -13.92 22.11 7.02
C HIS A 146 -13.14 23.39 6.68
N LYS A 147 -13.64 24.54 7.13
CA LYS A 147 -12.92 25.82 7.02
C LYS A 147 -11.58 25.72 7.77
N SER A 148 -10.49 25.91 7.05
CA SER A 148 -9.16 26.04 7.61
C SER A 148 -9.03 27.33 8.41
N THR A 149 -8.57 27.22 9.66
CA THR A 149 -8.26 28.37 10.52
C THR A 149 -6.83 28.85 10.29
N LEU A 150 -6.36 28.90 9.04
CA LEU A 150 -5.08 29.52 8.69
C LEU A 150 -5.33 30.99 8.35
N GLN A 151 -5.46 31.82 9.39
CA GLN A 151 -5.33 33.27 9.23
C GLN A 151 -3.85 33.65 9.11
N PRO A 152 -3.44 34.43 8.09
CA PRO A 152 -2.15 35.09 8.10
C PRO A 152 -2.21 36.21 9.16
N LYS A 153 -1.51 36.02 10.28
CA LYS A 153 -1.33 37.07 11.28
C LYS A 153 -0.30 38.07 10.76
N MET A 154 -0.74 39.33 10.58
CA MET A 154 -0.04 40.63 10.69
C MET A 154 -0.82 41.60 9.77
N THR A 155 -1.48 42.69 10.22
CA THR A 155 -1.24 43.60 11.35
C THR A 155 -2.57 44.30 11.67
N GLU A 156 -2.83 44.57 12.95
CA GLU A 156 -3.97 45.35 13.47
C GLU A 156 -4.08 46.74 12.83
N THR A 157 -5.32 47.25 12.66
CA THR A 157 -5.78 48.52 13.25
C THR A 157 -7.32 48.65 13.16
N LEU A 158 -7.97 48.54 14.32
CA LEU A 158 -9.13 49.29 14.86
C LEU A 158 -10.50 49.40 14.11
N VAL A 159 -11.49 48.77 14.78
CA VAL A 159 -12.84 49.24 15.19
C VAL A 159 -14.02 49.14 14.18
N PRO A 160 -15.17 48.54 14.60
CA PRO A 160 -16.36 48.31 13.77
C PRO A 160 -17.47 49.34 14.00
N ASP A 161 -18.41 49.45 13.05
CA ASP A 161 -19.75 49.95 13.33
C ASP A 161 -20.84 49.33 12.45
N SER A 162 -21.88 48.85 13.15
CA SER A 162 -23.30 49.06 12.83
C SER A 162 -24.02 48.23 11.74
N VAL A 163 -24.53 47.08 12.21
CA VAL A 163 -25.88 46.49 12.10
C VAL A 163 -26.97 47.13 11.19
N SER A 164 -27.73 46.24 10.53
CA SER A 164 -29.22 46.12 10.46
C SER A 164 -30.04 46.47 9.21
N ALA A 165 -31.04 45.59 8.99
CA ALA A 165 -32.32 45.67 8.24
C ALA A 165 -32.32 44.90 6.89
N VAL A 166 -32.88 43.70 6.69
CA VAL A 166 -34.18 43.04 7.03
C VAL A 166 -35.40 43.59 6.26
N GLN A 167 -35.81 42.81 5.22
CA GLN A 167 -37.18 42.52 4.70
C GLN A 167 -38.03 43.68 4.12
N ASN A 168 -38.97 43.54 3.16
CA ASN A 168 -39.85 42.44 2.74
C ASN A 168 -40.37 42.60 1.29
N VAL A 169 -40.60 41.44 0.66
CA VAL A 169 -41.65 40.97 -0.27
C VAL A 169 -42.66 41.97 -0.90
N THR A 170 -42.91 41.84 -2.22
CA THR A 170 -44.28 41.82 -2.81
C THR A 170 -44.33 41.24 -4.24
N ASN A 171 -45.44 40.56 -4.53
CA ASN A 171 -45.77 39.68 -5.66
C ASN A 171 -46.14 40.42 -6.97
N ALA A 172 -46.04 39.73 -8.12
CA ALA A 172 -47.18 39.27 -8.96
C ALA A 172 -46.81 39.05 -10.45
N THR A 173 -46.83 37.77 -10.83
CA THR A 173 -47.46 37.14 -12.03
C THR A 173 -47.51 37.85 -13.39
N ARG A 174 -47.01 37.16 -14.44
CA ARG A 174 -47.78 36.84 -15.67
C ARG A 174 -47.07 35.82 -16.58
N ASP A 175 -47.92 34.95 -17.13
CA ASP A 175 -47.71 33.76 -17.95
C ASP A 175 -47.06 33.97 -19.32
N GLY A 176 -46.55 32.85 -19.89
CA GLY A 176 -46.72 32.54 -21.32
C GLY A 176 -45.54 31.87 -22.00
N ASP A 177 -45.63 30.53 -22.09
CA ASP A 177 -44.98 29.51 -22.96
C ASP A 177 -44.38 30.01 -24.31
N SER A 178 -43.43 29.37 -25.01
CA SER A 178 -43.12 27.94 -25.17
C SER A 178 -41.74 27.73 -25.82
N GLU A 179 -41.14 26.57 -25.50
CA GLU A 179 -40.49 25.57 -26.39
C GLU A 179 -39.22 25.83 -27.24
N LEU A 180 -38.25 24.91 -26.98
CA LEU A 180 -37.30 24.22 -27.90
C LEU A 180 -36.13 25.04 -28.48
N GLU A 181 -34.94 24.53 -28.76
CA GLU A 181 -34.12 23.39 -28.32
C GLU A 181 -32.75 23.64 -29.00
N MET A 182 -31.68 23.04 -28.47
CA MET A 182 -30.36 22.82 -29.09
C MET A 182 -29.39 23.99 -29.31
N GLY A 183 -28.11 23.72 -28.99
CA GLY A 183 -26.99 24.18 -29.83
C GLY A 183 -25.99 25.12 -29.18
N GLN A 184 -24.95 24.52 -28.58
CA GLN A 184 -23.54 24.89 -28.63
C GLN A 184 -23.05 26.35 -28.46
N GLU A 185 -22.05 26.42 -27.57
CA GLU A 185 -20.78 27.16 -27.71
C GLU A 185 -20.75 28.68 -27.53
N GLY A 186 -19.69 29.10 -26.83
CA GLY A 186 -18.95 30.28 -27.23
C GLY A 186 -19.38 31.61 -26.62
N LYS A 187 -18.89 31.86 -25.39
CA LYS A 187 -18.19 33.10 -25.02
C LYS A 187 -18.86 34.42 -25.40
N THR A 188 -19.36 35.16 -24.40
CA THR A 188 -19.41 36.62 -24.49
C THR A 188 -19.22 37.28 -23.13
N ARG A 189 -18.21 38.15 -23.03
CA ARG A 189 -18.39 39.44 -22.35
C ARG A 189 -17.80 40.51 -23.26
N LYS A 190 -18.71 41.19 -23.97
CA LYS A 190 -18.50 42.47 -24.67
C LYS A 190 -18.18 43.51 -23.60
N ILE A 191 -17.04 44.19 -23.73
CA ILE A 191 -16.78 45.44 -23.03
C ILE A 191 -17.37 46.54 -23.91
N VAL A 192 -18.30 47.31 -23.34
CA VAL A 192 -18.85 48.53 -23.93
C VAL A 192 -17.83 49.64 -23.71
N THR A 193 -17.45 50.33 -24.78
CA THR A 193 -16.85 51.67 -24.71
C THR A 193 -17.54 52.54 -25.72
N ASP A 194 -18.28 53.52 -25.22
CA ASP A 194 -18.93 54.55 -25.98
C ASP A 194 -17.95 55.72 -26.25
N VAL A 195 -17.94 56.12 -27.53
CA VAL A 195 -17.77 57.47 -28.09
C VAL A 195 -16.35 58.08 -28.07
N ILE A 196 -15.84 58.43 -29.27
CA ILE A 196 -15.67 59.81 -29.80
C ILE A 196 -15.05 59.71 -31.21
N VAL A 197 -15.69 60.34 -32.18
CA VAL A 197 -15.20 60.54 -33.55
C VAL A 197 -14.04 61.53 -33.55
N ALA A 198 -12.86 61.12 -33.98
CA ALA A 198 -11.82 62.00 -34.51
C ALA A 198 -10.77 61.20 -35.33
N GLU A 199 -10.74 61.42 -36.65
CA GLU A 199 -9.58 61.17 -37.50
C GLU A 199 -8.90 62.52 -37.82
N PRO A 200 -7.57 62.59 -38.05
CA PRO A 200 -6.83 61.65 -38.89
C PRO A 200 -5.46 61.19 -38.30
N GLN A 201 -5.22 59.88 -38.24
CA GLN A 201 -3.89 59.29 -37.97
C GLN A 201 -3.60 58.05 -38.82
N ILE A 202 -3.73 58.15 -40.14
CA ILE A 202 -3.52 57.00 -41.04
C ILE A 202 -2.02 56.64 -41.20
N ILE A 203 -1.09 57.57 -40.98
CA ILE A 203 0.35 57.31 -41.18
C ILE A 203 1.01 56.60 -39.98
N LYS A 204 0.55 56.85 -38.74
CA LYS A 204 1.10 56.20 -37.53
C LYS A 204 0.59 54.77 -37.35
N ALA A 205 -0.63 54.48 -37.82
CA ALA A 205 -1.23 53.16 -37.71
C ALA A 205 -0.49 52.11 -38.56
N GLU A 206 -0.08 52.48 -39.78
CA GLU A 206 0.63 51.57 -40.69
C GLU A 206 2.03 51.19 -40.17
N GLU A 207 2.81 52.14 -39.62
CA GLU A 207 4.10 51.85 -38.98
C GLU A 207 3.96 50.94 -37.74
N THR A 208 2.88 51.11 -36.95
CA THR A 208 2.63 50.24 -35.79
C THR A 208 2.24 48.82 -36.20
N LYS A 209 1.53 48.67 -37.32
CA LYS A 209 1.11 47.37 -37.87
C LYS A 209 2.29 46.60 -38.45
N GLU A 210 3.21 47.28 -39.16
CA GLU A 210 4.45 46.64 -39.64
C GLU A 210 5.34 46.18 -38.49
N ARG A 211 5.46 46.98 -37.41
CA ARG A 211 6.21 46.55 -36.21
C ARG A 211 5.60 45.35 -35.52
N LEU A 212 4.27 45.29 -35.42
CA LEU A 212 3.55 44.13 -34.85
C LEU A 212 3.73 42.88 -35.71
N LEU A 213 3.66 43.02 -37.04
CA LEU A 213 3.91 41.91 -37.97
C LEU A 213 5.34 41.39 -37.88
N ALA A 214 6.33 42.27 -37.74
CA ALA A 214 7.72 41.88 -37.55
C ALA A 214 7.93 41.13 -36.22
N ALA A 215 7.32 41.62 -35.12
CA ALA A 215 7.38 40.96 -33.82
C ALA A 215 6.73 39.55 -33.85
N LEU A 216 5.54 39.43 -34.45
CA LEU A 216 4.85 38.15 -34.61
C LEU A 216 5.64 37.17 -35.47
N LYS A 217 6.35 37.66 -36.50
CA LYS A 217 7.20 36.81 -37.34
C LYS A 217 8.42 36.30 -36.58
N ALA A 218 9.05 37.13 -35.76
CA ALA A 218 10.16 36.73 -34.91
C ALA A 218 9.73 35.69 -33.85
N GLU A 219 8.59 35.91 -33.20
CA GLU A 219 8.02 34.96 -32.24
C GLU A 219 7.66 33.62 -32.91
N LYS A 220 7.13 33.66 -34.13
CA LYS A 220 6.86 32.45 -34.93
C LYS A 220 8.15 31.66 -35.21
N GLU A 221 9.22 32.32 -35.63
CA GLU A 221 10.51 31.67 -35.91
C GLU A 221 11.12 31.06 -34.63
N GLU A 222 10.98 31.74 -33.48
CA GLU A 222 11.41 31.21 -32.18
C GLU A 222 10.59 29.97 -31.76
N LEU A 223 9.27 30.02 -31.92
CA LEU A 223 8.39 28.88 -31.63
C LEU A 223 8.68 27.68 -32.55
N GLU A 224 8.97 27.91 -33.84
CA GLU A 224 9.36 26.84 -34.77
C GLU A 224 10.67 26.18 -34.35
N LEU A 225 11.68 26.96 -33.92
CA LEU A 225 12.92 26.43 -33.38
C LEU A 225 12.69 25.61 -32.11
N SER A 226 11.89 26.13 -31.16
CA SER A 226 11.54 25.42 -29.94
C SER A 226 10.82 24.10 -30.24
N LEU A 227 9.90 24.10 -31.21
CA LEU A 227 9.20 22.90 -31.66
C LEU A 227 10.14 21.85 -32.24
N THR A 228 11.14 22.25 -33.03
CA THR A 228 12.13 21.29 -33.57
C THR A 228 12.99 20.69 -32.46
N LYS A 229 13.41 21.50 -31.48
CA LYS A 229 14.15 21.01 -30.30
C LYS A 229 13.33 19.99 -29.51
N GLU A 230 12.08 20.29 -29.23
CA GLU A 230 11.19 19.39 -28.49
C GLU A 230 10.96 18.06 -29.25
N LYS A 231 10.82 18.12 -30.58
CA LYS A 231 10.73 16.92 -31.43
C LYS A 231 11.98 16.04 -31.33
N THR A 232 13.18 16.64 -31.33
CA THR A 232 14.43 15.87 -31.18
C THR A 232 14.56 15.24 -29.80
N GLN A 233 14.15 15.95 -28.74
CA GLN A 233 14.13 15.42 -27.38
C GLN A 233 13.12 14.27 -27.24
N THR A 234 11.93 14.41 -27.83
CA THR A 234 10.92 13.36 -27.86
C THR A 234 11.43 12.10 -28.57
N LEU A 235 12.16 12.24 -29.68
CA LEU A 235 12.77 11.10 -30.38
C LEU A 235 13.83 10.41 -29.51
N LYS A 236 14.68 11.18 -28.82
CA LYS A 236 15.68 10.64 -27.91
C LYS A 236 15.04 9.85 -26.76
N LEU A 237 14.02 10.41 -26.12
CA LEU A 237 13.29 9.74 -25.04
C LEU A 237 12.60 8.47 -25.53
N LYS A 238 12.05 8.46 -26.75
CA LYS A 238 11.49 7.24 -27.35
C LYS A 238 12.54 6.16 -27.55
N GLN A 239 13.74 6.51 -27.98
CA GLN A 239 14.83 5.55 -28.12
C GLN A 239 15.26 5.00 -26.75
N GLU A 240 15.48 5.86 -25.75
CA GLU A 240 15.82 5.44 -24.38
C GLU A 240 14.73 4.55 -23.76
N LEU A 241 13.46 4.81 -24.06
CA LEU A 241 12.33 3.98 -23.65
C LEU A 241 12.41 2.58 -24.28
N THR A 242 12.63 2.49 -25.59
CA THR A 242 12.78 1.18 -26.26
C THR A 242 13.98 0.39 -25.74
N GLU A 243 15.09 1.06 -25.42
CA GLU A 243 16.27 0.42 -24.82
C GLU A 243 16.03 -0.01 -23.36
N ALA A 244 15.16 0.68 -22.62
CA ALA A 244 14.74 0.28 -21.30
C ALA A 244 13.79 -0.94 -21.34
N GLU A 245 12.86 -0.96 -22.29
CA GLU A 245 11.93 -2.07 -22.50
C GLU A 245 12.68 -3.37 -22.85
N THR A 246 13.67 -3.32 -23.75
CA THR A 246 14.46 -4.51 -24.10
C THR A 246 15.23 -5.03 -22.88
N ARG A 247 15.91 -4.14 -22.14
CA ARG A 247 16.61 -4.50 -20.88
C ARG A 247 15.65 -5.12 -19.85
N HIS A 248 14.44 -4.59 -19.71
CA HIS A 248 13.44 -5.16 -18.83
C HIS A 248 13.05 -6.59 -19.26
N THR A 249 12.85 -6.83 -20.56
CA THR A 249 12.53 -8.18 -21.06
C THR A 249 13.65 -9.19 -20.81
N ASP A 250 14.92 -8.77 -20.90
CA ASP A 250 16.06 -9.66 -20.66
C ASP A 250 16.24 -9.97 -19.17
N MET A 251 16.14 -8.96 -18.29
CA MET A 251 16.13 -9.21 -16.84
C MET A 251 14.97 -10.12 -16.42
N TYR A 252 13.80 -9.98 -17.06
CA TYR A 252 12.66 -10.86 -16.77
C TYR A 252 12.94 -12.32 -17.15
N LYS A 253 13.64 -12.58 -18.27
CA LYS A 253 14.06 -13.93 -18.65
C LYS A 253 15.08 -14.50 -17.66
N GLU A 254 16.05 -13.69 -17.22
CA GLU A 254 17.02 -14.11 -16.20
C GLU A 254 16.32 -14.47 -14.89
N LEU A 255 15.36 -13.65 -14.45
CA LEU A 255 14.58 -13.92 -13.24
C LEU A 255 13.80 -15.24 -13.34
N GLN A 256 13.22 -15.56 -14.50
CA GLN A 256 12.56 -16.85 -14.71
C GLN A 256 13.55 -18.02 -14.68
N SER A 257 14.75 -17.84 -15.24
CA SER A 257 15.82 -18.86 -15.16
C SER A 257 16.24 -19.13 -13.71
N VAL A 258 16.47 -18.07 -12.93
CA VAL A 258 16.86 -18.18 -11.51
C VAL A 258 15.75 -18.84 -10.69
N ARG A 259 14.48 -18.51 -10.93
CA ARG A 259 13.34 -19.19 -10.29
C ARG A 259 13.30 -20.69 -10.61
N GLY A 260 13.59 -21.06 -11.85
CA GLY A 260 13.71 -22.47 -12.25
C GLY A 260 14.84 -23.19 -11.51
N GLN A 261 16.01 -22.56 -11.41
CA GLN A 261 17.15 -23.11 -10.65
C GLN A 261 16.82 -23.25 -9.16
N LEU A 262 16.17 -22.26 -8.57
CA LEU A 262 15.75 -22.31 -7.17
C LEU A 262 14.78 -23.48 -6.90
N ALA A 263 13.80 -23.70 -7.78
CA ALA A 263 12.85 -24.82 -7.65
C ALA A 263 13.56 -26.18 -7.76
N ALA A 264 14.55 -26.30 -8.64
CA ALA A 264 15.37 -27.50 -8.77
C ALA A 264 16.20 -27.78 -7.50
N GLU A 265 16.85 -26.75 -6.94
CA GLU A 265 17.62 -26.89 -5.71
C GLU A 265 16.73 -27.13 -4.47
N GLN A 266 15.54 -26.55 -4.41
CA GLN A 266 14.55 -26.87 -3.37
C GLN A 266 14.14 -28.35 -3.42
N SER A 267 13.88 -28.87 -4.62
CA SER A 267 13.54 -30.28 -4.81
C SER A 267 14.70 -31.21 -4.41
N ARG A 268 15.94 -30.80 -4.71
CA ARG A 268 17.15 -31.52 -4.32
C ARG A 268 17.36 -31.51 -2.80
N CYS A 269 17.16 -30.36 -2.15
CA CYS A 269 17.25 -30.22 -0.70
C CYS A 269 16.22 -31.11 0.01
N PHE A 270 14.97 -31.09 -0.45
CA PHE A 270 13.93 -31.97 0.07
C PHE A 270 14.29 -33.45 -0.06
N LYS A 271 14.86 -33.86 -1.21
CA LYS A 271 15.30 -35.25 -1.39
C LYS A 271 16.40 -35.64 -0.40
N LEU A 272 17.37 -34.76 -0.20
CA LEU A 272 18.45 -34.96 0.78
C LEU A 272 17.91 -35.02 2.22
N GLU A 273 16.92 -34.21 2.57
CA GLU A 273 16.28 -34.26 3.90
C GLU A 273 15.60 -35.61 4.17
N VAL A 274 14.90 -36.16 3.16
CA VAL A 274 14.30 -37.49 3.25
C VAL A 274 15.39 -38.56 3.43
N ASP A 275 16.45 -38.52 2.64
CA ASP A 275 17.55 -39.49 2.72
C ASP A 275 18.27 -39.42 4.09
N VAL A 276 18.44 -38.21 4.65
CA VAL A 276 18.98 -38.01 6.01
C VAL A 276 18.05 -38.58 7.06
N ALA A 277 16.73 -38.43 6.93
CA ALA A 277 15.76 -39.01 7.85
C ALA A 277 15.79 -40.55 7.83
N GLU A 278 15.87 -41.15 6.64
CA GLU A 278 16.00 -42.61 6.48
C GLU A 278 17.29 -43.14 7.11
N LEU A 279 18.42 -42.45 6.90
CA LEU A 279 19.70 -42.83 7.51
C LEU A 279 19.65 -42.74 9.03
N ARG A 280 19.01 -41.71 9.59
CA ARG A 280 18.81 -41.58 11.04
C ARG A 280 17.98 -42.73 11.61
N GLN A 281 16.91 -43.13 10.90
CA GLN A 281 16.09 -44.27 11.32
C GLN A 281 16.89 -45.58 11.29
N LYS A 282 17.68 -45.82 10.23
CA LYS A 282 18.56 -47.00 10.13
C LYS A 282 19.58 -47.03 11.27
N LEU A 283 20.16 -45.88 11.61
CA LEU A 283 21.12 -45.76 12.72
C LEU A 283 20.46 -46.16 14.05
N GLN A 284 19.25 -45.64 14.33
CA GLN A 284 18.50 -45.98 15.54
C GLN A 284 18.20 -47.49 15.63
N ASN A 285 17.80 -48.12 14.51
CA ASN A 285 17.55 -49.56 14.47
C ASN A 285 18.83 -50.39 14.68
N MET A 286 19.97 -49.91 14.17
CA MET A 286 21.26 -50.57 14.38
C MET A 286 21.67 -50.52 15.86
N GLU A 287 21.45 -49.38 16.54
CA GLU A 287 21.70 -49.25 17.97
C GLU A 287 20.84 -50.19 18.82
N THR A 288 19.57 -50.40 18.44
CA THR A 288 18.69 -51.36 19.15
C THR A 288 19.15 -52.80 18.95
N LEU A 289 19.50 -53.19 17.72
CA LEU A 289 20.03 -54.52 17.42
C LEU A 289 21.35 -54.79 18.16
N GLN A 290 22.21 -53.77 18.29
CA GLN A 290 23.46 -53.88 19.04
C GLN A 290 23.20 -54.15 20.54
N LYS A 291 22.23 -53.47 21.14
CA LYS A 291 21.81 -53.72 22.53
C LYS A 291 21.23 -55.14 22.71
N GLU A 292 20.40 -55.60 21.79
CA GLU A 292 19.85 -56.97 21.82
C GLU A 292 20.96 -58.02 21.70
N LEU A 293 21.93 -57.81 20.79
CA LEU A 293 23.08 -58.69 20.63
C LEU A 293 23.89 -58.79 21.93
N GLU A 294 24.16 -57.67 22.60
CA GLU A 294 24.86 -57.64 23.89
C GLU A 294 24.11 -58.44 24.97
N ILE A 295 22.77 -58.31 25.02
CA ILE A 295 21.94 -59.07 25.96
C ILE A 295 22.03 -60.56 25.67
N LEU A 296 21.89 -60.97 24.40
CA LEU A 296 21.97 -62.36 23.99
C LEU A 296 23.35 -62.96 24.27
N GLN A 297 24.42 -62.21 24.04
CA GLN A 297 25.78 -62.64 24.39
C GLN A 297 25.94 -62.88 25.90
N ARG A 298 25.41 -62.00 26.75
CA ARG A 298 25.40 -62.19 28.21
C ARG A 298 24.59 -63.42 28.63
N GLN A 299 23.41 -63.62 28.05
CA GLN A 299 22.58 -64.79 28.32
C GLN A 299 23.27 -66.10 27.91
N LYS A 300 23.92 -66.11 26.74
CA LYS A 300 24.69 -67.26 26.26
C LYS A 300 25.84 -67.59 27.21
N ALA A 301 26.63 -66.59 27.61
CA ALA A 301 27.74 -66.78 28.55
C ALA A 301 27.26 -67.34 29.89
N ALA A 302 26.15 -66.83 30.43
CA ALA A 302 25.56 -67.33 31.67
C ALA A 302 25.06 -68.78 31.55
N SER A 303 24.43 -69.13 30.42
CA SER A 303 23.94 -70.49 30.14
C SER A 303 25.10 -71.49 29.99
N GLU A 304 26.15 -71.12 29.25
CA GLU A 304 27.36 -71.93 29.12
C GLU A 304 28.04 -72.16 30.47
N GLN A 305 28.15 -71.12 31.31
CA GLN A 305 28.70 -71.25 32.66
C GLN A 305 27.83 -72.14 33.56
N ALA A 306 26.50 -72.02 33.48
CA ALA A 306 25.58 -72.89 34.22
C ALA A 306 25.70 -74.36 33.78
N ALA A 307 25.83 -74.61 32.47
CA ALA A 307 26.03 -75.95 31.93
C ALA A 307 27.37 -76.55 32.36
N GLN A 308 28.44 -75.76 32.42
CA GLN A 308 29.76 -76.18 32.92
C GLN A 308 29.68 -76.57 34.41
N ASN A 309 29.07 -75.71 35.24
CA ASN A 309 28.86 -75.97 36.67
C ASN A 309 28.00 -77.22 36.91
N ALA A 310 26.99 -77.47 36.06
CA ALA A 310 26.15 -78.66 36.16
C ALA A 310 26.90 -79.95 35.82
N LYS A 311 27.80 -79.91 34.82
CA LYS A 311 28.69 -81.04 34.49
C LYS A 311 29.66 -81.37 35.63
N GLU A 312 30.22 -80.35 36.28
CA GLU A 312 31.06 -80.54 37.48
C GLU A 312 30.29 -81.15 38.66
N LYS A 313 29.04 -80.74 38.87
CA LYS A 313 28.19 -81.34 39.92
C LYS A 313 27.81 -82.79 39.64
N GLN A 314 27.63 -83.18 38.38
CA GLN A 314 27.35 -84.56 37.99
C GLN A 314 28.58 -85.47 38.10
N SER A 315 29.80 -84.95 37.89
CA SER A 315 31.03 -85.72 38.11
C SER A 315 31.38 -85.89 39.60
N SER A 316 30.84 -85.05 40.49
CA SER A 316 31.01 -85.16 41.95
C SER A 316 29.85 -85.84 42.70
N GLY A 317 28.78 -86.23 42.01
CA GLY A 317 27.52 -86.72 42.59
C GLY A 317 27.41 -88.24 42.71
N GLY A 318 28.33 -88.88 43.45
CA GLY A 318 28.18 -90.26 43.88
C GLY A 318 27.53 -90.34 45.27
N VAL A 319 26.52 -91.22 45.40
CA VAL A 319 25.90 -91.72 46.63
C VAL A 319 24.88 -90.82 47.32
N TRP A 320 23.58 -91.13 47.14
CA TRP A 320 22.56 -90.94 48.17
C TRP A 320 21.66 -92.17 48.25
N GLY A 321 21.56 -92.72 49.46
CA GLY A 321 20.85 -93.95 49.80
C GLY A 321 19.35 -93.74 49.97
N TRP A 322 18.60 -94.78 49.62
CA TRP A 322 17.16 -94.92 49.81
C TRP A 322 16.83 -95.10 51.29
N LEU A 323 15.82 -94.39 51.79
CA LEU A 323 15.00 -94.83 52.93
C LEU A 323 13.54 -94.51 52.66
N ALA A 324 12.75 -95.58 52.61
CA ALA A 324 11.33 -95.63 52.33
C ALA A 324 10.48 -95.18 53.54
N GLY A 325 9.26 -94.72 53.27
CA GLY A 325 8.22 -94.46 54.26
C GLY A 325 6.93 -94.04 53.57
N THR A 326 6.04 -95.02 53.38
CA THR A 326 4.77 -95.02 52.62
C THR A 326 3.59 -94.26 53.29
N PRO A 327 2.45 -94.09 52.59
CA PRO A 327 1.54 -92.94 52.70
C PRO A 327 0.17 -93.25 53.34
N THR A 328 -0.63 -92.20 53.55
CA THR A 328 -2.11 -92.23 53.69
C THR A 328 -2.63 -90.87 53.18
N GLU A 329 -3.37 -90.80 52.06
CA GLU A 329 -4.85 -90.83 51.95
C GLU A 329 -5.53 -89.83 52.92
N LYS A 330 -6.52 -88.99 52.59
CA LYS A 330 -7.54 -88.83 51.53
C LYS A 330 -8.20 -87.45 51.83
N SER A 331 -8.41 -86.58 50.86
CA SER A 331 -9.66 -86.31 50.13
C SER A 331 -10.70 -85.44 50.85
N ASP A 332 -11.47 -84.73 50.01
CA ASP A 332 -12.76 -84.05 50.20
C ASP A 332 -12.64 -82.52 50.39
N ASP A 333 -12.93 -81.71 49.34
CA ASP A 333 -14.26 -81.27 48.83
C ASP A 333 -14.91 -80.28 49.82
N GLU A 334 -15.34 -79.07 49.46
CA GLU A 334 -16.18 -78.60 48.34
C GLU A 334 -15.92 -77.10 48.06
#